data_AF-A0A7I7S7M3-F1
#
_entry.id   AF-A0A7I7S7M3-F1
#
_cell.length_a   1.000
_cell.length_b   1.000
_cell.length_c   1.000
_cell.angle_alpha   90.00
_cell.angle_beta   90.00
_cell.angle_gamma   90.00
#
_symmetry.space_group_name_H-M   'P 1'
#
loop_
_entity.id
_entity.type
_entity.pdbx_description
1 polymer ?
#
loop_
_entity_poly.entity_id
_entity_poly.type
_entity_poly.pdbx_seq_one_letter_code
_entity_poly.pdbx_strand_id
1 'polypeptide(L)'
;MSSDLVMTAVVVVALLWALVCSLRQLHVERSTTMEVMWRQATADGWSQWRRLDGVSPADDYDTMLTATQNAAHTEATAVQFASTVHPAEAPDYTLRVLFMSTVREPARG
;
A
#
# COMPACT_ATOMS: atom_id res chain seq x y z
N MET A 1 10.12 -39.53 -35.62
CA MET A 1 9.64 -38.17 -35.97
C MET A 1 8.46 -37.69 -35.14
N SER A 2 7.87 -38.48 -34.23
CA SER A 2 6.72 -38.06 -33.41
C SER A 2 7.11 -37.43 -32.07
N SER A 3 8.18 -37.91 -31.42
CA SER A 3 8.54 -37.47 -30.06
C SER A 3 9.04 -36.02 -29.97
N ASP A 4 9.83 -35.55 -30.95
CA ASP A 4 10.37 -34.18 -30.94
C ASP A 4 9.28 -33.12 -31.19
N LEU A 5 8.30 -33.43 -32.03
CA LEU A 5 7.12 -32.58 -32.27
C LEU A 5 6.24 -32.49 -31.02
N VAL A 6 6.03 -33.61 -30.32
CA VAL A 6 5.27 -33.64 -29.07
C VAL A 6 6.00 -32.88 -27.97
N MET A 7 7.32 -33.06 -27.82
CA MET A 7 8.14 -32.30 -26.87
C MET A 7 8.09 -30.79 -27.14
N THR A 8 8.23 -30.39 -28.41
CA THR A 8 8.15 -28.98 -28.81
C THR A 8 6.78 -28.39 -28.48
N ALA A 9 5.69 -29.11 -28.75
CA ALA A 9 4.34 -28.68 -28.42
C ALA A 9 4.15 -28.51 -26.90
N VAL A 10 4.66 -29.44 -26.09
CA VAL A 10 4.60 -29.34 -24.62
C VAL A 10 5.37 -28.13 -24.10
N VAL A 11 6.57 -27.87 -24.64
CA VAL A 11 7.37 -26.70 -24.26
C VAL A 11 6.64 -25.41 -24.63
N VAL A 12 6.07 -25.32 -25.83
CA VAL A 12 5.31 -24.14 -26.26
C VAL A 12 4.10 -23.91 -25.36
N VAL A 13 3.34 -24.95 -25.02
CA VAL A 13 2.18 -24.84 -24.11
C VAL A 13 2.63 -24.40 -22.71
N ALA A 14 3.72 -24.97 -22.19
CA ALA A 14 4.25 -24.57 -20.88
C ALA A 14 4.71 -23.11 -20.86
N LEU A 15 5.38 -22.65 -21.92
CA LEU A 15 5.81 -21.26 -22.05
C LEU A 15 4.64 -20.29 -22.19
N LEU A 16 3.62 -20.65 -22.97
CA LEU A 16 2.39 -19.87 -23.10
C LEU A 16 1.65 -19.78 -21.77
N TRP A 17 1.57 -20.89 -21.03
CA TRP A 17 0.97 -20.89 -19.69
C TRP A 17 1.74 -20.00 -18.71
N ALA A 18 3.07 -20.13 -18.69
CA ALA A 18 3.93 -19.26 -17.89
C ALA A 18 3.75 -17.79 -18.24
N LEU A 19 3.67 -17.46 -19.55
CA LEU A 19 3.43 -16.09 -20.01
C LEU A 19 2.07 -15.55 -19.53
N VAL A 20 1.00 -16.35 -19.60
CA VAL A 20 -0.33 -15.98 -19.09
C VAL A 20 -0.29 -15.73 -17.58
N CYS A 21 0.40 -16.58 -16.82
CA CYS A 21 0.59 -16.40 -15.38
C CYS A 21 1.34 -15.11 -15.06
N SER A 22 2.44 -14.82 -15.77
CA SER A 22 3.21 -13.59 -15.58
C SER A 22 2.42 -12.34 -15.97
N LEU A 23 1.63 -12.39 -17.06
CA LEU A 23 0.76 -11.29 -17.45
C LEU A 23 -0.35 -11.04 -16.44
N ARG A 24 -0.93 -12.10 -15.86
CA ARG A 24 -1.90 -11.97 -14.77
C ARG A 24 -1.28 -11.35 -13.52
N GLN A 25 -0.08 -11.78 -13.12
CA GLN A 25 0.64 -11.19 -12.00
C GLN A 25 0.92 -9.69 -12.24
N LEU A 26 1.44 -9.36 -13.42
CA LEU A 26 1.73 -7.98 -13.79
C LEU A 26 0.45 -7.11 -13.85
N HIS A 27 -0.67 -7.69 -14.27
CA HIS A 27 -1.97 -7.03 -14.25
C HIS A 27 -2.43 -6.75 -12.82
N VAL A 28 -2.35 -7.74 -11.92
CA VAL A 28 -2.69 -7.58 -10.50
C VAL A 28 -1.80 -6.54 -9.82
N GLU A 29 -0.50 -6.56 -10.09
CA GLU A 29 0.46 -5.59 -9.55
C GLU A 29 0.17 -4.16 -10.04
N ARG A 30 -0.08 -3.98 -11.34
CA ARG A 30 -0.48 -2.67 -11.90
C ARG A 30 -1.82 -2.19 -11.38
N SER A 31 -2.72 -3.12 -11.09
CA SER A 31 -4.03 -2.85 -10.52
C SER A 31 -3.98 -2.60 -9.02
N THR A 32 -2.84 -2.69 -8.36
CA THR A 32 -2.77 -2.42 -6.93
C THR A 32 -2.39 -0.97 -6.68
N THR A 33 -3.34 -0.15 -6.23
CA THR A 33 -3.04 1.21 -5.78
C THR A 33 -2.65 1.16 -4.30
N MET A 34 -1.43 1.61 -4.00
CA MET A 34 -0.96 1.79 -2.63
C MET A 34 -1.07 3.27 -2.27
N GLU A 35 -1.75 3.56 -1.17
CA GLU A 35 -1.93 4.92 -0.67
C GLU A 35 -1.53 5.00 0.79
N VAL A 36 -0.85 6.09 1.16
CA VAL A 36 -0.56 6.39 2.55
C VAL A 36 -1.68 7.26 3.10
N MET A 37 -2.32 6.78 4.14
CA MET A 37 -3.38 7.47 4.88
C MET A 37 -2.84 7.92 6.22
N TRP A 38 -3.34 9.02 6.75
CA TRP A 38 -2.98 9.52 8.07
C TRP A 38 -4.16 10.16 8.80
N ARG A 39 -4.02 10.27 10.11
CA ARG A 39 -4.95 11.01 10.98
C ARG A 39 -4.22 11.53 12.21
N GLN A 40 -4.84 12.46 12.91
CA GLN A 40 -4.30 13.06 14.14
C GLN A 40 -5.30 12.97 15.29
N ALA A 41 -4.79 13.02 16.51
CA ALA A 41 -5.59 13.18 17.71
C ALA A 41 -5.49 14.62 18.22
N THR A 42 -6.62 15.23 18.57
CA THR A 42 -6.70 16.50 19.30
C THR A 42 -7.46 16.27 20.62
N ALA A 43 -7.77 17.33 21.37
CA ALA A 43 -8.62 17.25 22.55
C ALA A 43 -10.01 16.66 22.25
N ASP A 44 -10.51 16.86 21.03
CA ASP A 44 -11.82 16.38 20.57
C ASP A 44 -11.79 14.92 20.08
N GLY A 45 -10.63 14.27 20.09
CA GLY A 45 -10.43 12.89 19.66
C GLY A 45 -9.71 12.77 18.32
N TRP A 46 -9.90 11.63 17.65
CA TRP A 46 -9.24 11.32 16.38
C TRP A 46 -9.96 11.95 15.19
N SER A 47 -9.19 12.57 14.29
CA SER A 47 -9.68 13.01 13.00
C SER A 47 -10.01 11.82 12.10
N GLN A 48 -10.80 12.10 11.06
CA GLN A 48 -10.97 11.17 9.93
C GLN A 48 -9.61 10.89 9.27
N TRP A 49 -9.50 9.70 8.67
CA TRP A 49 -8.37 9.33 7.83
C TRP A 49 -8.36 10.19 6.57
N ARG A 50 -7.18 10.69 6.20
CA ARG A 50 -6.94 11.52 5.03
C ARG A 50 -5.73 10.99 4.29
N ARG A 51 -5.66 11.21 2.98
CA ARG A 51 -4.48 10.88 2.19
C ARG A 51 -3.29 11.75 2.63
N LEU A 52 -2.11 11.14 2.73
CA LEU A 52 -0.84 11.83 2.92
C LEU A 52 -0.20 12.04 1.55
N ASP A 53 -0.16 13.29 1.09
CA ASP A 53 0.39 13.64 -0.21
C ASP A 53 1.92 13.81 -0.13
N GLY A 54 2.61 13.61 -1.25
CA GLY A 54 4.05 13.85 -1.36
C GLY A 54 4.95 12.78 -0.74
N VAL A 55 4.39 11.64 -0.32
CA VAL A 55 5.14 10.48 0.19
C VAL A 55 4.84 9.23 -0.63
N SER A 56 5.85 8.38 -0.78
CA SER A 56 5.72 7.06 -1.36
C SER A 56 5.38 6.04 -0.26
N PRO A 57 4.49 5.06 -0.53
CA PRO A 57 4.29 3.92 0.37
C PRO A 57 5.56 3.08 0.63
N ALA A 58 6.59 3.26 -0.19
CA ALA A 58 7.90 2.61 -0.05
C ALA A 58 8.91 3.44 0.76
N ASP A 59 8.55 4.65 1.18
CA ASP A 59 9.41 5.48 2.02
C ASP A 59 9.61 4.83 3.40
N ASP A 60 10.74 5.15 4.03
CA ASP A 60 11.01 4.65 5.37
C ASP A 60 10.10 5.29 6.43
N TYR A 61 10.12 4.69 7.62
CA TYR A 61 9.29 5.11 8.74
C TYR A 61 9.53 6.58 9.13
N ASP A 62 10.77 7.03 9.18
CA ASP A 62 11.13 8.38 9.64
C ASP A 62 10.65 9.44 8.63
N THR A 63 10.73 9.14 7.33
CA THR A 63 10.21 10.00 6.27
C THR A 63 8.69 10.12 6.36
N MET A 64 7.98 8.98 6.47
CA MET A 64 6.53 8.97 6.64
C MET A 64 6.09 9.69 7.92
N LEU A 65 6.82 9.49 9.01
CA LEU A 65 6.54 10.13 10.28
C LEU A 65 6.72 11.65 10.19
N THR A 66 7.83 12.10 9.63
CA THR A 66 8.14 13.53 9.47
C THR A 66 7.09 14.21 8.60
N ALA A 67 6.72 13.58 7.48
CA ALA A 67 5.67 14.09 6.60
C ALA A 67 4.31 14.17 7.32
N THR A 68 3.95 13.14 8.09
CA THR A 68 2.71 13.13 8.87
C THR A 68 2.69 14.22 9.94
N GLN A 69 3.81 14.44 10.64
CA GLN A 69 3.94 15.49 11.64
C GLN A 69 3.84 16.89 11.03
N ASN A 70 4.42 17.09 9.84
CA ASN A 70 4.34 18.35 9.10
C ASN A 70 2.92 18.63 8.57
N ALA A 71 2.16 17.58 8.25
CA ALA A 71 0.77 17.70 7.82
C ALA A 71 -0.21 17.96 8.98
N ALA A 72 0.16 17.57 10.20
CA ALA A 72 -0.69 17.68 11.38
C ALA A 72 -0.80 19.11 11.91
N HIS A 73 -1.94 19.42 12.55
CA HIS A 73 -2.08 20.68 13.29
C HIS A 73 -1.10 20.74 14.47
N THR A 74 -0.65 21.94 14.80
CA THR A 74 0.28 22.17 15.93
C THR A 74 -0.28 21.73 17.28
N GLU A 75 -1.60 21.68 17.42
CA GLU A 75 -2.31 21.24 18.63
C GLU A 75 -2.52 19.71 18.68
N ALA A 76 -2.09 18.97 17.66
CA ALA A 76 -2.23 17.52 17.64
C ALA A 76 -1.37 16.87 18.73
N THR A 77 -2.00 16.03 19.55
CA THR A 77 -1.34 15.26 20.62
C THR A 77 -0.78 13.94 20.11
N ALA A 78 -1.31 13.39 19.02
CA ALA A 78 -0.75 12.20 18.39
C ALA A 78 -1.01 12.20 16.89
N VAL A 79 -0.21 11.44 16.15
CA VAL A 79 -0.36 11.24 14.71
C VAL A 79 -0.23 9.77 14.36
N GLN A 80 -1.06 9.30 13.45
CA GLN A 80 -1.04 7.92 12.98
C GLN A 80 -1.02 7.94 11.45
N PHE A 81 -0.27 7.02 10.86
CA PHE A 81 -0.30 6.77 9.42
C PHE A 81 -0.45 5.28 9.11
N ALA A 82 -0.86 4.97 7.89
CA ALA A 82 -1.08 3.61 7.44
C ALA A 82 -0.86 3.53 5.95
N SER A 83 -0.14 2.51 5.51
CA SER A 83 -0.09 2.14 4.09
C SER A 83 -1.27 1.23 3.80
N THR A 84 -2.13 1.69 2.90
CA THR A 84 -3.33 0.97 2.45
C THR A 84 -3.07 0.41 1.06
N VAL A 85 -3.46 -0.84 0.86
CA VAL A 85 -3.31 -1.54 -0.42
C VAL A 85 -4.70 -1.86 -0.95
N HIS A 86 -5.05 -1.25 -2.08
CA HIS A 86 -6.30 -1.49 -2.79
C HIS A 86 -6.03 -2.29 -4.07
N PRO A 87 -6.41 -3.57 -4.14
CA PRO A 87 -6.45 -4.29 -5.40
C PRO A 87 -7.60 -3.73 -6.26
N ALA A 88 -7.37 -3.37 -7.53
CA ALA A 88 -8.37 -2.67 -8.39
C ALA A 88 -9.64 -3.46 -8.74
N GLU A 89 -9.82 -4.65 -8.19
CA GLU A 89 -11.01 -5.49 -8.38
C GLU A 89 -11.58 -6.02 -7.06
N ALA A 90 -11.03 -5.56 -5.93
CA ALA A 90 -11.49 -5.98 -4.63
C ALA A 90 -12.65 -5.07 -4.16
N PRO A 91 -13.73 -5.63 -3.61
CA PRO A 91 -14.74 -4.84 -2.92
C PRO A 91 -14.10 -3.97 -1.83
N ASP A 92 -14.62 -2.77 -1.59
CA ASP A 92 -14.05 -1.77 -0.64
C ASP A 92 -13.74 -2.34 0.75
N TYR A 93 -14.44 -3.40 1.18
CA TYR A 93 -14.21 -4.07 2.45
C TYR A 93 -12.98 -4.99 2.50
N THR A 94 -12.30 -5.23 1.37
CA THR A 94 -11.12 -6.12 1.25
C THR A 94 -9.81 -5.34 1.33
N LEU A 95 -9.82 -4.30 2.16
CA LEU A 95 -8.69 -3.45 2.45
C LEU A 95 -7.63 -4.22 3.25
N ARG A 96 -6.44 -4.39 2.68
CA ARG A 96 -5.25 -4.79 3.46
C ARG A 96 -4.62 -3.50 4.00
N VAL A 97 -4.71 -3.31 5.31
CA VAL A 97 -4.18 -2.11 5.98
C VAL A 97 -3.03 -2.51 6.89
N LEU A 98 -1.85 -1.96 6.63
CA LEU A 98 -0.75 -1.97 7.59
C LEU A 98 -0.83 -0.69 8.43
N PHE A 99 -1.17 -0.84 9.71
CA PHE A 99 -1.24 0.30 10.64
C PHE A 99 0.12 0.54 11.30
N MET A 100 0.60 1.78 11.27
CA MET A 100 1.78 2.21 12.01
C MET A 100 1.46 3.49 12.80
N SER A 101 1.60 3.47 14.12
CA SER A 101 1.24 4.59 14.98
C SER A 101 2.45 5.12 15.73
N THR A 102 2.51 6.45 15.88
CA THR A 102 3.40 7.09 16.86
C THR A 102 2.59 8.00 17.78
N VAL A 103 3.11 8.31 18.94
CA VAL A 103 2.51 9.28 19.87
C VAL A 103 3.51 10.40 20.08
N ARG A 104 3.07 11.65 19.93
CA ARG A 104 3.88 12.80 20.32
C ARG A 104 3.58 13.05 21.80
N GLU A 105 4.61 13.21 22.64
CA GLU A 105 4.33 13.72 23.98
C GLU A 105 3.85 15.17 23.85
N PRO A 106 2.74 15.58 24.51
CA PRO A 106 2.34 16.97 24.51
C PRO A 106 3.51 17.81 25.04
N ALA A 107 3.84 18.90 24.33
CA ALA A 107 4.84 19.84 24.80
C ALA A 107 4.44 20.29 26.21
N ARG A 108 5.30 20.03 27.21
CA ARG A 108 5.12 20.55 28.55
C ARG A 108 5.20 22.08 28.45
N GLY A 109 4.04 22.73 28.42
CA GLY A 109 3.91 24.16 28.67
C GLY A 109 4.31 24.48 30.11
#